data_AF-A0A1V2DUA5-F1
#
_entry.id   AF-A0A1V2DUA5-F1
#
_cell.length_a   1.000
_cell.length_b   1.000
_cell.length_c   1.000
_cell.angle_alpha   90.00
_cell.angle_beta   90.00
_cell.angle_gamma   90.00
#
_symmetry.space_group_name_H-M   'P 1'
#
loop_
_entity.id
_entity.type
_entity.pdbx_description
1 polymer ?
#
loop_
_entity_poly.entity_id
_entity_poly.type
_entity_poly.pdbx_seq_one_letter_code
_entity_poly.pdbx_strand_id
1 'polypeptide(L)'
;MTRFKTLLTGLALGSALLFAPVASMAAPAGSPLDDGKLSEEELVQILASAQQQLIHLSEVATSEYEAELKDGAPNMPAAWMLMKDGKTVKRISLGEEGERVPAAAQIYMYRAAIKAIARQGEINAAAILYTGRLSKEDDTEVLVVEHEHRLGVSGNKVVAYALENGALKWSEPVTQKKPFEWFYDSKDGEAAE
;
A
#
# COMPACT_ATOMS: atom_id res chain seq x y z
N MET A 1 -28.93 -10.31 20.13
CA MET A 1 -28.07 -9.79 21.21
C MET A 1 -26.75 -10.54 21.17
N THR A 2 -25.75 -9.97 20.53
CA THR A 2 -24.37 -10.48 20.61
C THR A 2 -23.49 -9.27 20.85
N ARG A 3 -22.97 -9.17 22.08
CA ARG A 3 -22.16 -8.07 22.58
C ARG A 3 -20.73 -8.29 22.12
N PHE A 4 -20.20 -7.45 21.24
CA PHE A 4 -18.75 -7.27 21.17
C PHE A 4 -18.36 -6.24 22.23
N LYS A 5 -17.74 -6.76 23.30
CA LYS A 5 -17.19 -5.99 24.40
C LYS A 5 -16.03 -5.14 23.89
N THR A 6 -16.10 -3.87 24.23
CA THR A 6 -15.03 -2.91 24.54
C THR A 6 -13.61 -3.48 24.53
N LEU A 7 -12.76 -2.92 23.67
CA LEU A 7 -11.32 -2.79 23.93
C LEU A 7 -10.75 -1.55 23.24
N LEU A 8 -11.24 -0.36 23.63
CA LEU A 8 -10.46 0.88 23.49
C LEU A 8 -9.54 0.96 24.72
N THR A 9 -8.41 0.28 24.64
CA THR A 9 -7.29 0.55 25.56
C THR A 9 -6.44 1.62 24.89
N GLY A 10 -6.60 2.85 25.37
CA GLY A 10 -5.79 3.98 24.93
C GLY A 10 -4.32 3.71 25.21
N LEU A 11 -3.54 3.63 24.14
CA LEU A 11 -2.10 3.76 24.18
C LEU A 11 -1.74 4.89 23.22
N ALA A 12 -1.34 6.04 23.76
CA ALA A 12 -0.64 7.06 23.00
C ALA A 12 0.76 6.51 22.68
N LEU A 13 0.85 5.61 21.70
CA LEU A 13 2.11 5.20 21.10
C LEU A 13 2.31 6.05 19.85
N GLY A 14 3.50 6.64 19.73
CA GLY A 14 3.95 7.25 18.48
C GLY A 14 3.76 6.26 17.32
N SER A 15 3.63 6.80 16.11
CA SER A 15 3.17 6.22 14.84
C SER A 15 3.84 4.92 14.32
N ALA A 16 4.40 4.07 15.19
CA ALA A 16 5.21 2.91 14.86
C ALA A 16 4.42 1.58 14.74
N LEU A 17 3.12 1.54 15.03
CA LEU A 17 2.34 0.28 15.06
C LEU A 17 1.77 -0.16 13.70
N LEU A 18 2.22 0.45 12.61
CA LEU A 18 1.65 0.21 11.28
C LEU A 18 2.31 -0.93 10.48
N PHE A 19 3.22 -1.72 11.06
CA PHE A 19 4.09 -2.59 10.25
C PHE A 19 4.07 -4.05 10.71
N ALA A 20 2.97 -4.74 10.44
CA ALA A 20 3.03 -6.19 10.32
C ALA A 20 3.79 -6.54 9.01
N PRO A 21 4.83 -7.38 9.05
CA PRO A 21 5.53 -7.79 7.83
C PRO A 21 4.58 -8.54 6.90
N VAL A 22 4.63 -8.23 5.61
CA VAL A 22 3.97 -9.04 4.57
C VAL A 22 4.71 -10.36 4.50
N ALA A 23 4.22 -11.37 5.21
CA ALA A 23 4.82 -12.70 5.25
C ALA A 23 4.65 -13.42 3.90
N SER A 24 5.71 -13.42 3.10
CA SER A 24 5.96 -14.39 2.03
C SER A 24 7.45 -14.46 1.70
N MET A 25 8.11 -15.57 2.02
CA MET A 25 9.53 -15.84 1.75
C MET A 25 9.79 -16.42 0.34
N ALA A 26 8.76 -16.58 -0.50
CA ALA A 26 8.90 -17.10 -1.85
C ALA A 26 8.70 -16.00 -2.89
N ALA A 27 9.60 -15.95 -3.88
CA ALA A 27 9.43 -15.12 -5.06
C ALA A 27 8.14 -15.54 -5.80
N PRO A 28 7.34 -14.59 -6.30
CA PRO A 28 6.19 -14.93 -7.14
C PRO A 28 6.66 -15.62 -8.41
N ALA A 29 5.87 -16.60 -8.88
CA ALA A 29 6.15 -17.29 -10.14
C ALA A 29 6.27 -16.27 -11.29
N GLY A 30 7.39 -16.28 -12.00
CA GLY A 30 7.68 -15.31 -13.06
C GLY A 30 8.24 -13.95 -12.61
N SER A 31 8.59 -13.80 -11.33
CA SER A 31 9.45 -12.72 -10.83
C SER A 31 10.86 -12.84 -11.43
N PRO A 32 11.63 -11.74 -11.58
CA PRO A 32 13.06 -11.78 -11.90
C PRO A 32 13.89 -12.58 -10.90
N LEU A 33 13.34 -12.90 -9.73
CA LEU A 33 13.97 -13.71 -8.69
C LEU A 33 13.68 -15.21 -8.81
N ASP A 34 12.81 -15.62 -9.73
CA ASP A 34 12.39 -17.01 -9.98
C ASP A 34 13.19 -17.64 -11.14
N ASP A 35 14.49 -17.35 -11.22
CA ASP A 35 15.38 -17.83 -12.30
C ASP A 35 16.32 -18.97 -11.86
N GLY A 36 16.19 -19.41 -10.60
CA GLY A 36 16.97 -20.49 -10.00
C GLY A 36 18.45 -20.18 -9.78
N LYS A 37 18.90 -18.93 -9.99
CA LYS A 37 20.32 -18.55 -9.85
C LYS A 37 20.69 -18.06 -8.46
N LEU A 38 19.71 -17.70 -7.66
CA LEU A 38 19.90 -17.21 -6.30
C LEU A 38 19.84 -18.37 -5.32
N SER A 39 20.77 -18.41 -4.36
CA SER A 39 20.63 -19.24 -3.18
C SER A 39 19.45 -18.77 -2.31
N GLU A 40 18.96 -19.64 -1.44
CA GLU A 40 17.90 -19.30 -0.48
C GLU A 40 18.30 -18.11 0.42
N GLU A 41 19.57 -18.06 0.84
CA GLU A 41 20.12 -16.99 1.68
C GLU A 41 20.13 -15.64 0.94
N GLU A 42 20.54 -15.63 -0.33
CA GLU A 42 20.51 -14.43 -1.18
C GLU A 42 19.07 -13.96 -1.42
N LEU A 43 18.15 -14.90 -1.66
CA LEU A 43 16.73 -14.58 -1.84
C LEU A 43 16.15 -13.92 -0.59
N VAL A 44 16.47 -14.44 0.60
CA VAL A 44 16.02 -13.87 1.88
C VAL A 44 16.53 -12.43 2.05
N GLN A 45 17.80 -12.17 1.74
CA GLN A 45 18.36 -10.81 1.84
C GLN A 45 17.70 -9.83 0.87
N ILE A 46 17.45 -10.27 -0.36
CA ILE A 46 16.79 -9.47 -1.40
C ILE A 46 15.35 -9.14 -0.98
N LEU A 47 14.60 -10.13 -0.52
CA LEU A 47 13.21 -9.93 -0.05
C LEU A 47 13.16 -9.05 1.20
N ALA A 48 14.09 -9.22 2.14
CA ALA A 48 14.19 -8.36 3.31
C ALA A 48 14.46 -6.90 2.90
N SER A 49 15.34 -6.66 1.93
CA SER A 49 15.59 -5.32 1.40
C SER A 49 14.35 -4.73 0.73
N ALA A 50 13.63 -5.52 -0.07
CA ALA A 50 12.38 -5.10 -0.70
C ALA A 50 11.29 -4.73 0.32
N GLN A 51 11.17 -5.50 1.40
CA GLN A 51 10.26 -5.21 2.50
C GLN A 51 10.62 -3.90 3.22
N GLN A 52 11.91 -3.66 3.49
CA GLN A 52 12.36 -2.39 4.08
C GLN A 52 12.06 -1.19 3.17
N GLN A 53 12.24 -1.35 1.86
CA GLN A 53 11.88 -0.32 0.89
C GLN A 53 10.38 -0.03 0.86
N LEU A 54 9.53 -1.06 0.97
CA LEU A 54 8.08 -0.88 1.09
C LEU A 54 7.66 -0.24 2.43
N ILE A 55 8.34 -0.56 3.53
CA ILE A 55 8.13 0.10 4.82
C ILE A 55 8.44 1.58 4.69
N HIS A 56 9.62 1.94 4.19
CA HIS A 56 10.02 3.33 3.95
C HIS A 56 9.02 4.08 3.06
N LEU A 57 8.61 3.48 1.94
CA LEU A 57 7.60 4.07 1.06
C LEU A 57 6.26 4.28 1.79
N SER A 58 5.82 3.29 2.55
CA SER A 58 4.54 3.34 3.28
C SER A 58 4.57 4.37 4.41
N GLU A 59 5.70 4.54 5.10
CA GLU A 59 5.90 5.55 6.14
C GLU A 59 5.77 6.96 5.57
N VAL A 60 6.53 7.26 4.51
CA VAL A 60 6.47 8.57 3.84
C VAL A 60 5.07 8.85 3.31
N ALA A 61 4.49 7.89 2.57
CA ALA A 61 3.17 8.05 1.97
C ALA A 61 2.08 8.26 3.04
N THR A 62 2.08 7.46 4.11
CA THR A 62 1.08 7.60 5.18
C THR A 62 1.25 8.93 5.91
N SER A 63 2.49 9.32 6.25
CA SER A 63 2.77 10.58 6.93
C SER A 63 2.31 11.80 6.12
N GLU A 64 2.50 11.79 4.80
CA GLU A 64 2.04 12.86 3.93
C GLU A 64 0.50 12.85 3.78
N TYR A 65 -0.10 11.66 3.71
CA TYR A 65 -1.56 11.50 3.58
C TYR A 65 -2.33 11.82 4.86
N GLU A 66 -1.70 11.74 6.04
CA GLU A 66 -2.34 12.10 7.32
C GLU A 66 -2.92 13.52 7.33
N ALA A 67 -2.33 14.45 6.55
CA ALA A 67 -2.81 15.81 6.45
C ALA A 67 -4.20 15.87 5.79
N GLU A 68 -4.43 15.03 4.78
CA GLU A 68 -5.69 14.94 4.05
C GLU A 68 -6.79 14.38 4.96
N LEU A 69 -6.47 13.38 5.78
CA LEU A 69 -7.41 12.79 6.75
C LEU A 69 -7.92 13.77 7.83
N LYS A 70 -7.22 14.89 8.03
CA LYS A 70 -7.53 15.87 9.09
C LYS A 70 -8.29 17.09 8.56
N ASP A 71 -8.36 17.29 7.26
CA ASP A 71 -8.87 18.55 6.67
C ASP A 71 -10.41 18.61 6.57
N GLY A 72 -11.10 17.49 6.80
CA GLY A 72 -12.56 17.38 6.79
C GLY A 72 -13.20 17.42 5.40
N ALA A 73 -12.42 17.51 4.34
CA ALA A 73 -12.87 17.31 2.97
C ALA A 73 -13.03 15.81 2.67
N PRO A 74 -13.75 15.43 1.60
CA PRO A 74 -13.73 14.06 1.13
C PRO A 74 -12.30 13.62 0.83
N ASN A 75 -11.82 12.60 1.53
CA ASN A 75 -10.50 12.04 1.34
C ASN A 75 -10.35 11.51 -0.10
N MET A 76 -9.43 12.09 -0.86
CA MET A 76 -9.18 11.72 -2.24
C MET A 76 -7.99 10.75 -2.33
N PRO A 77 -8.01 9.77 -3.23
CA PRO A 77 -6.88 8.87 -3.40
C PRO A 77 -5.60 9.61 -3.78
N ALA A 78 -4.47 9.12 -3.29
CA ALA A 78 -3.16 9.64 -3.61
C ALA A 78 -2.18 8.48 -3.84
N ALA A 79 -1.15 8.70 -4.64
CA ALA A 79 -0.16 7.66 -4.91
C ALA A 79 1.27 8.18 -4.80
N TRP A 80 2.17 7.28 -4.41
CA TRP A 80 3.59 7.52 -4.28
C TRP A 80 4.39 6.43 -5.00
N MET A 81 5.60 6.79 -5.39
CA MET A 81 6.57 5.86 -5.97
C MET A 81 7.91 5.99 -5.27
N LEU A 82 8.57 4.85 -5.09
CA LEU A 82 9.96 4.77 -4.69
C LEU A 82 10.83 4.69 -5.94
N MET A 83 11.70 5.68 -6.13
CA MET A 83 12.59 5.74 -7.28
C MET A 83 13.62 4.60 -7.26
N LYS A 84 14.25 4.32 -8.42
CA LYS A 84 15.26 3.25 -8.56
C LYS A 84 16.49 3.39 -7.67
N ASP A 85 16.74 4.57 -7.09
CA ASP A 85 17.79 4.80 -6.09
C ASP A 85 17.49 4.14 -4.72
N GLY A 86 16.28 3.60 -4.54
CA GLY A 86 15.83 2.92 -3.33
C GLY A 86 15.64 3.83 -2.12
N LYS A 87 15.63 5.17 -2.31
CA LYS A 87 15.58 6.15 -1.22
C LYS A 87 14.56 7.26 -1.49
N THR A 88 14.54 7.79 -2.70
CA THR A 88 13.71 8.94 -3.05
C THR A 88 12.27 8.49 -3.22
N VAL A 89 11.38 9.06 -2.42
CA VAL A 89 9.93 8.88 -2.55
C VAL A 89 9.35 10.12 -3.23
N LYS A 90 8.45 9.92 -4.21
CA LYS A 90 7.76 11.01 -4.90
C LYS A 90 6.27 10.73 -4.97
N ARG A 91 5.46 11.77 -4.72
CA ARG A 91 4.03 11.74 -5.01
C ARG A 91 3.80 11.76 -6.53
N ILE A 92 2.87 10.94 -6.98
CA ILE A 92 2.40 10.90 -8.38
C ILE A 92 1.30 11.95 -8.52
N SER A 93 1.42 12.83 -9.51
CA SER A 93 0.37 13.79 -9.88
C SER A 93 -0.38 13.27 -11.11
N LEU A 94 -1.71 13.37 -11.09
CA LEU A 94 -2.57 13.09 -12.24
C LEU A 94 -2.77 14.33 -13.14
N GLY A 95 -2.18 15.47 -12.79
CA GLY A 95 -2.48 16.76 -13.38
C GLY A 95 -3.89 17.28 -13.02
N GLU A 96 -4.16 18.54 -13.35
CA GLU A 96 -5.40 19.21 -12.93
C GLU A 96 -6.69 18.50 -13.39
N GLU A 97 -6.68 17.92 -14.59
CA GLU A 97 -7.85 17.21 -15.12
C GLU A 97 -8.09 15.90 -14.38
N GLY A 98 -7.01 15.18 -14.04
CA GLY A 98 -7.08 13.94 -13.29
C GLY A 98 -7.46 14.14 -11.82
N GLU A 99 -7.13 15.29 -11.22
CA GLU A 99 -7.54 15.61 -9.84
C GLU A 99 -9.05 15.91 -9.70
N ARG A 100 -9.73 16.26 -10.81
CA ARG A 100 -11.17 16.59 -10.81
C ARG A 100 -12.08 15.37 -11.02
N VAL A 101 -11.52 14.20 -11.35
CA VAL A 101 -12.33 13.00 -11.57
C VAL A 101 -12.73 12.36 -10.22
N PRO A 102 -13.82 11.57 -10.18
CA PRO A 102 -14.23 10.87 -8.96
C PRO A 102 -13.15 9.96 -8.39
N ALA A 103 -13.10 9.80 -7.06
CA ALA A 103 -12.10 9.00 -6.35
C ALA A 103 -11.89 7.60 -6.95
N ALA A 104 -12.96 6.87 -7.24
CA ALA A 104 -12.86 5.54 -7.85
C ALA A 104 -12.12 5.58 -9.20
N ALA A 105 -12.36 6.61 -10.03
CA ALA A 105 -11.67 6.79 -11.30
C ALA A 105 -10.19 7.17 -11.10
N GLN A 106 -9.85 7.97 -10.08
CA GLN A 106 -8.46 8.31 -9.76
C GLN A 106 -7.64 7.06 -9.42
N ILE A 107 -8.21 6.10 -8.67
CA ILE A 107 -7.51 4.84 -8.36
C ILE A 107 -7.12 4.11 -9.65
N TYR A 108 -8.03 4.01 -10.63
CA TYR A 108 -7.71 3.41 -11.92
C TYR A 108 -6.64 4.19 -12.68
N MET A 109 -6.68 5.52 -12.65
CA MET A 109 -5.66 6.36 -13.28
C MET A 109 -4.28 6.18 -12.63
N TYR A 110 -4.21 6.13 -11.29
CA TYR A 110 -2.96 5.87 -10.57
C TYR A 110 -2.40 4.48 -10.92
N ARG A 111 -3.22 3.43 -10.93
CA ARG A 111 -2.77 2.09 -11.33
C ARG A 111 -2.19 2.09 -12.74
N ALA A 112 -2.85 2.76 -13.69
CA ALA A 112 -2.36 2.90 -15.06
C ALA A 112 -1.04 3.70 -15.14
N ALA A 113 -0.94 4.80 -14.40
CA ALA A 113 0.26 5.64 -14.34
C ALA A 113 1.45 4.86 -13.74
N ILE A 114 1.24 4.18 -12.62
CA ILE A 114 2.27 3.35 -11.97
C ILE A 114 2.74 2.27 -12.95
N LYS A 115 1.81 1.55 -13.61
CA LYS A 115 2.17 0.52 -14.59
C LYS A 115 3.02 1.10 -15.74
N ALA A 116 2.67 2.29 -16.24
CA ALA A 116 3.45 2.95 -17.28
C ALA A 116 4.86 3.35 -16.82
N ILE A 117 5.00 3.84 -15.57
CA ILE A 117 6.29 4.22 -14.98
C ILE A 117 7.14 2.98 -14.66
N ALA A 118 6.54 1.93 -14.11
CA ALA A 118 7.21 0.66 -13.79
C ALA A 118 7.88 0.03 -15.02
N ARG A 119 7.21 0.09 -16.19
CA ARG A 119 7.75 -0.39 -17.47
C ARG A 119 9.00 0.34 -17.94
N GLN A 120 9.24 1.57 -17.46
CA GLN A 120 10.47 2.31 -17.77
C GLN A 120 11.65 1.90 -16.87
N GLY A 121 11.40 1.12 -15.81
CA GLY A 121 12.43 0.69 -14.87
C GLY A 121 12.92 1.79 -13.93
N GLU A 122 12.17 2.90 -13.81
CA GLU A 122 12.56 4.08 -13.04
C GLU A 122 12.17 4.02 -11.56
N ILE A 123 11.37 3.02 -11.16
CA ILE A 123 10.86 2.86 -9.80
C ILE A 123 11.09 1.43 -9.27
N ASN A 124 11.31 1.32 -7.96
CA ASN A 124 11.42 0.06 -7.25
C ASN A 124 10.11 -0.39 -6.63
N ALA A 125 9.26 0.54 -6.22
CA ALA A 125 7.98 0.26 -5.59
C ALA A 125 7.00 1.41 -5.83
N ALA A 126 5.71 1.15 -5.60
CA ALA A 126 4.68 2.17 -5.57
C ALA A 126 3.66 1.87 -4.47
N ALA A 127 2.86 2.87 -4.12
CA ALA A 127 1.74 2.74 -3.21
C ALA A 127 0.60 3.66 -3.64
N ILE A 128 -0.64 3.19 -3.48
CA ILE A 128 -1.85 4.01 -3.59
C ILE A 128 -2.54 3.98 -2.24
N LEU A 129 -2.81 5.16 -1.69
CA LEU A 129 -3.55 5.35 -0.45
C LEU A 129 -4.94 5.89 -0.78
N TYR A 130 -5.95 5.33 -0.14
CA TYR A 130 -7.33 5.83 -0.22
C TYR A 130 -8.11 5.37 1.00
N THR A 131 -9.19 6.08 1.31
CA THR A 131 -10.06 5.71 2.42
C THR A 131 -11.23 4.87 1.97
N GLY A 132 -11.79 4.12 2.90
CA GLY A 132 -13.01 3.34 2.71
C GLY A 132 -13.70 3.07 4.04
N ARG A 133 -14.71 2.19 4.00
CA ARG A 133 -15.38 1.63 5.17
C ARG A 133 -15.30 0.12 5.14
N LEU A 134 -15.23 -0.52 6.30
CA LEU A 134 -15.19 -1.99 6.40
C LEU A 134 -16.45 -2.66 5.84
N SER A 135 -17.61 -2.03 6.04
CA SER A 135 -18.87 -2.49 5.46
C SER A 135 -19.86 -1.34 5.31
N LYS A 136 -21.04 -1.61 4.71
CA LYS A 136 -22.13 -0.63 4.66
C LYS A 136 -22.81 -0.40 6.01
N GLU A 137 -22.65 -1.34 6.93
CA GLU A 137 -23.29 -1.34 8.25
C GLU A 137 -22.34 -0.87 9.36
N ASP A 138 -21.06 -0.69 9.02
CA ASP A 138 -19.98 -0.29 9.91
C ASP A 138 -19.37 1.03 9.43
N ASP A 139 -19.56 2.09 10.21
CA ASP A 139 -19.03 3.42 9.94
C ASP A 139 -17.53 3.54 10.27
N THR A 140 -16.86 2.45 10.66
CA THR A 140 -15.41 2.42 10.87
C THR A 140 -14.69 2.79 9.57
N GLU A 141 -14.01 3.93 9.60
CA GLU A 141 -13.17 4.39 8.50
C GLU A 141 -11.86 3.60 8.47
N VAL A 142 -11.41 3.28 7.27
CA VAL A 142 -10.15 2.59 7.03
C VAL A 142 -9.30 3.35 6.03
N LEU A 143 -7.99 3.35 6.28
CA LEU A 143 -6.98 3.66 5.28
C LEU A 143 -6.56 2.35 4.60
N VAL A 144 -6.69 2.33 3.28
CA VAL A 144 -6.15 1.25 2.45
C VAL A 144 -4.85 1.73 1.84
N VAL A 145 -3.81 0.91 1.96
CA VAL A 145 -2.52 1.06 1.29
C VAL A 145 -2.36 -0.12 0.34
N GLU A 146 -2.63 0.11 -0.94
CA GLU A 146 -2.25 -0.81 -2.01
C GLU A 146 -0.77 -0.59 -2.31
N HIS A 147 0.06 -1.63 -2.34
CA HIS A 147 1.48 -1.49 -2.66
C HIS A 147 2.07 -2.68 -3.42
N GLU A 148 3.11 -2.42 -4.21
CA GLU A 148 3.91 -3.44 -4.89
C GLU A 148 5.37 -3.00 -4.96
N HIS A 149 6.26 -3.99 -4.94
CA HIS A 149 7.68 -3.86 -5.16
C HIS A 149 8.11 -4.72 -6.35
N ARG A 150 9.02 -4.19 -7.19
CA ARG A 150 9.64 -4.85 -8.35
C ARG A 150 10.38 -6.16 -8.05
N LEU A 151 10.48 -6.54 -6.78
CA LEU A 151 11.21 -7.74 -6.32
C LEU A 151 10.25 -8.78 -5.78
N GLY A 152 8.96 -8.67 -6.10
CA GLY A 152 8.00 -9.73 -5.81
C GLY A 152 7.33 -9.61 -4.44
N VAL A 153 7.14 -8.39 -3.93
CA VAL A 153 6.27 -8.15 -2.77
C VAL A 153 5.06 -7.35 -3.23
N SER A 154 3.85 -7.83 -2.94
CA SER A 154 2.57 -7.19 -3.33
C SER A 154 1.52 -7.42 -2.25
N GLY A 155 0.76 -6.38 -1.91
CA GLY A 155 -0.23 -6.47 -0.86
C GLY A 155 -1.18 -5.28 -0.76
N ASN A 156 -2.27 -5.51 -0.03
CA ASN A 156 -3.14 -4.48 0.50
C ASN A 156 -3.00 -4.48 2.01
N LYS A 157 -2.73 -3.32 2.58
CA LYS A 157 -2.78 -3.11 4.02
C LYS A 157 -3.99 -2.23 4.34
N VAL A 158 -4.80 -2.67 5.28
CA VAL A 158 -6.00 -1.99 5.74
C VAL A 158 -5.81 -1.63 7.20
N VAL A 159 -6.01 -0.37 7.55
CA VAL A 159 -5.84 0.13 8.91
C VAL A 159 -7.08 0.94 9.28
N ALA A 160 -7.81 0.52 10.31
CA ALA A 160 -8.89 1.35 10.81
C ALA A 160 -8.33 2.58 11.51
N TYR A 161 -9.03 3.71 11.38
CA TYR A 161 -8.65 4.93 12.07
C TYR A 161 -9.87 5.67 12.61
N ALA A 162 -9.61 6.51 13.62
CA ALA A 162 -10.57 7.44 14.16
C ALA A 162 -9.90 8.81 14.38
N LEU A 163 -10.62 9.89 14.11
CA LEU A 163 -10.18 11.25 14.44
C LEU A 163 -10.73 11.64 15.82
N GLU A 164 -9.88 11.61 16.83
CA GLU A 164 -10.22 11.95 18.21
C GLU A 164 -9.46 13.20 18.65
N ASN A 165 -10.17 14.27 19.02
CA ASN A 165 -9.57 15.54 19.46
C ASN A 165 -8.53 16.11 18.47
N GLY A 166 -8.77 15.96 17.16
CA GLY A 166 -7.87 16.43 16.11
C GLY A 166 -6.62 15.55 15.88
N ALA A 167 -6.52 14.41 16.57
CA ALA A 167 -5.44 13.44 16.40
C ALA A 167 -5.99 12.13 15.80
N LEU A 168 -5.24 11.56 14.86
CA LEU A 168 -5.55 10.24 14.31
C LEU A 168 -5.17 9.16 15.32
N LYS A 169 -6.08 8.23 15.54
CA LYS A 169 -5.88 6.99 16.28
C LYS A 169 -5.94 5.84 15.29
N TRP A 170 -4.89 5.03 15.26
CA TRP A 170 -4.74 3.91 14.34
C TRP A 170 -4.98 2.58 15.06
N SER A 171 -5.68 1.66 14.41
CA SER A 171 -5.74 0.26 14.84
C SER A 171 -4.48 -0.51 14.42
N GLU A 172 -4.38 -1.76 14.84
CA GLU A 172 -3.45 -2.70 14.21
C GLU A 172 -3.82 -2.89 12.73
N PRO A 173 -2.82 -2.95 11.83
CA PRO A 173 -3.03 -3.15 10.41
C PRO A 173 -3.35 -4.61 10.09
N VAL A 174 -4.30 -4.83 9.17
CA VAL A 174 -4.53 -6.14 8.54
C VAL A 174 -3.91 -6.11 7.16
N THR A 175 -3.07 -7.09 6.85
CA THR A 175 -2.41 -7.19 5.54
C THR A 175 -2.90 -8.42 4.79
N GLN A 176 -3.27 -8.23 3.52
CA GLN A 176 -3.66 -9.28 2.60
C GLN A 176 -2.74 -9.24 1.38
N LYS A 177 -2.31 -10.41 0.89
CA LYS A 177 -1.60 -10.49 -0.40
C LYS A 177 -2.56 -10.10 -1.53
N LYS A 178 -2.01 -9.45 -2.56
CA LYS A 178 -2.74 -9.17 -3.80
C LYS A 178 -1.94 -9.69 -5.01
N PRO A 179 -2.58 -9.99 -6.15
CA PRO A 179 -1.87 -10.27 -7.41
C PRO A 179 -0.98 -9.10 -7.82
N PHE A 180 0.04 -9.37 -8.63
CA PHE A 180 0.82 -8.29 -9.24
C PHE A 180 0.07 -7.70 -10.42
N GLU A 181 -0.02 -6.37 -10.44
CA GLU A 181 -0.76 -5.63 -11.46
C GLU A 181 0.08 -4.51 -12.08
N TRP A 182 1.14 -4.06 -11.39
CA TRP A 182 1.90 -2.88 -11.80
C TRP A 182 3.25 -3.21 -12.42
N PHE A 183 4.00 -4.12 -11.80
CA PHE A 183 5.37 -4.46 -12.23
C PHE A 183 5.42 -5.61 -13.23
N TYR A 184 4.39 -6.45 -13.25
CA TYR A 184 4.33 -7.62 -14.11
C TYR A 184 3.01 -7.64 -14.85
N ASP A 185 3.04 -8.01 -16.13
CA ASP A 185 1.82 -8.34 -16.84
C ASP A 185 1.32 -9.70 -16.31
N SER A 186 0.02 -9.77 -16.00
CA SER A 186 -0.65 -11.04 -15.75
C SER A 186 -0.37 -11.95 -16.93
N LYS A 187 0.27 -13.11 -16.72
CA LYS A 187 0.33 -14.12 -17.78
C LYS A 187 -1.10 -14.51 -18.11
N ASP A 188 -1.48 -14.36 -19.37
CA ASP A 188 -2.75 -14.87 -19.88
C ASP A 188 -2.86 -16.37 -19.52
N GLY A 189 -3.64 -16.74 -18.51
CA GLY A 189 -3.86 -18.15 -18.19
C GLY A 189 -4.21 -18.56 -16.76
N GLU A 190 -3.97 -17.75 -15.72
CA GLU A 190 -4.48 -18.09 -14.37
C GLU A 190 -5.83 -17.41 -14.14
N ALA A 191 -6.86 -17.98 -14.77
CA ALA A 191 -8.20 -17.86 -14.24
C ALA A 191 -8.18 -18.47 -12.83
N ALA A 192 -8.63 -17.70 -11.84
CA ALA A 192 -8.95 -18.25 -10.53
C ALA A 192 -9.99 -19.36 -10.72
N GLU A 193 -9.57 -20.61 -10.47
CA GLU A 193 -10.47 -21.73 -10.23
C GLU A 193 -10.90 -21.73 -8.75
#